data_AF-A0A2Z6GD56-F1
#
_entry.id   AF-A0A2Z6GD56-F1
#
_cell.length_a   1.000
_cell.length_b   1.000
_cell.length_c   1.000
_cell.angle_alpha   90.00
_cell.angle_beta   90.00
_cell.angle_gamma   90.00
#
_symmetry.space_group_name_H-M   'P 1'
#
loop_
_entity.id
_entity.type
_entity.pdbx_description
1 polymer ?
#
loop_
_entity_poly.entity_id
_entity_poly.type
_entity_poly.pdbx_seq_one_letter_code
_entity_poly.pdbx_strand_id
1 'polypeptide(L)'
;MAFKKRTRQTIADYVDRHLPHDSFYKSYFWFISDVALKSRLEDEFRAARYIYKLLEGLQVNNGMLVAQCKVQILLYASIYEAVLHHILLNDYATSPEVISLTNYEHKKPINISSNLRAKIQSQYTPQGTIQVFENETRQIDERKIVFEDKAETARKIGLINQEIKDVVCDVYSMRNAIHLHAELRRGVTYDLNAAKKAYWHLQGFTRQIGKKLEEDGKAVRPTSLSTSQQNGKDSWFQRLVRYVSRR
;
A
#
# COMPACT_ATOMS: atom_id res chain seq x y z
N MET A 1 28.23 20.78 -3.49
CA MET A 1 28.89 20.90 -2.16
C MET A 1 27.83 20.76 -1.07
N ALA A 2 28.18 20.15 0.07
CA ALA A 2 27.27 19.99 1.20
C ALA A 2 27.23 21.24 2.10
N PHE A 3 26.16 21.38 2.89
CA PHE A 3 26.07 22.45 3.90
C PHE A 3 27.15 22.34 4.98
N LYS A 4 27.52 23.50 5.56
CA LYS A 4 28.43 23.59 6.72
C LYS A 4 27.93 22.72 7.88
N LYS A 5 28.84 22.17 8.70
CA LYS A 5 28.50 21.29 9.85
C LYS A 5 27.44 21.90 10.77
N ARG A 6 27.59 23.18 11.12
CA ARG A 6 26.61 23.91 11.97
C ARG A 6 25.21 23.93 11.36
N THR A 7 25.10 24.18 10.06
CA THR A 7 23.82 24.18 9.34
C THR A 7 23.20 22.79 9.32
N ARG A 8 24.00 21.74 9.02
CA ARG A 8 23.53 20.35 9.07
C ARG A 8 23.00 19.96 10.45
N GLN A 9 23.70 20.36 11.52
CA GLN A 9 23.26 20.11 12.89
C GLN A 9 21.95 20.84 13.20
N THR A 10 21.85 22.12 12.84
CA THR A 10 20.63 22.92 13.06
C THR A 10 19.42 22.32 12.36
N ILE A 11 19.61 21.83 11.12
CA ILE A 11 18.55 21.15 10.36
C ILE A 11 18.16 19.82 11.05
N ALA A 12 19.14 19.00 11.43
CA ALA A 12 18.88 17.73 12.12
C ALA A 12 18.13 17.96 13.43
N ASP A 13 18.60 18.89 14.27
CA ASP A 13 17.97 19.22 15.55
C ASP A 13 16.53 19.72 15.38
N TYR A 14 16.25 20.49 14.31
CA TYR A 14 14.88 20.90 13.97
C TYR A 14 14.03 19.68 13.61
N VAL A 15 14.48 18.82 12.70
CA VAL A 15 13.69 17.68 12.23
C VAL A 15 13.45 16.68 13.37
N ASP A 16 14.50 16.28 14.09
CA ASP A 16 14.44 15.26 15.13
C ASP A 16 13.53 15.68 16.29
N ARG A 17 13.44 16.98 16.61
CA ARG A 17 12.48 17.50 17.61
C ARG A 17 11.02 17.30 17.21
N HIS A 18 10.73 17.20 15.91
CA HIS A 18 9.38 17.05 15.38
C HIS A 18 9.03 15.61 14.96
N LEU A 19 9.97 14.68 15.09
CA LEU A 19 9.78 13.27 14.77
C LEU A 19 9.65 12.42 16.04
N PRO A 20 8.87 11.33 16.00
CA PRO A 20 8.91 10.29 17.02
C PRO A 20 10.32 9.68 17.15
N HIS A 21 10.61 9.11 18.32
CA HIS A 21 11.83 8.32 18.55
C HIS A 21 11.84 7.04 17.70
N ASP A 22 13.03 6.50 17.43
CA ASP A 22 13.22 5.27 16.64
C ASP A 22 12.39 4.07 17.12
N SER A 23 12.14 3.95 18.43
CA SER A 23 11.30 2.88 19.00
C SER A 23 9.86 2.91 18.49
N PHE A 24 9.33 4.08 18.13
CA PHE A 24 8.00 4.21 17.53
C PHE A 24 7.96 3.54 16.15
N TYR A 25 8.94 3.82 15.29
CA TYR A 25 8.98 3.23 13.95
C TYR A 25 9.15 1.71 14.03
N LYS A 26 10.08 1.23 14.87
CA LYS A 26 10.35 -0.21 15.11
C LYS A 26 9.14 -1.04 15.56
N SER A 27 8.17 -0.38 16.18
CA SER A 27 6.94 -1.01 16.67
C SER A 27 5.72 -0.75 15.78
N TYR A 28 5.85 0.10 14.75
CA TYR A 28 4.72 0.56 13.95
C TYR A 28 4.11 -0.55 13.09
N PHE A 29 4.97 -1.34 12.44
CA PHE A 29 4.58 -2.48 11.58
C PHE A 29 4.75 -3.81 12.33
N TRP A 30 4.35 -3.87 13.60
CA TRP A 30 4.55 -5.05 14.46
C TRP A 30 3.90 -6.33 13.92
N PHE A 31 2.89 -6.21 13.06
CA PHE A 31 2.14 -7.32 12.47
C PHE A 31 2.81 -7.92 11.23
N ILE A 32 3.90 -7.33 10.72
CA ILE A 32 4.66 -7.90 9.60
C ILE A 32 5.67 -8.93 10.14
N SER A 33 5.55 -10.16 9.66
CA SER A 33 6.38 -11.30 10.08
C SER A 33 7.78 -11.29 9.43
N ASP A 34 7.87 -10.83 8.19
CA ASP A 34 9.15 -10.67 7.47
C ASP A 34 9.98 -9.51 8.05
N VAL A 35 11.10 -9.87 8.70
CA VAL A 35 12.00 -8.92 9.37
C VAL A 35 12.64 -7.93 8.40
N ALA A 36 13.01 -8.38 7.19
CA ALA A 36 13.67 -7.54 6.20
C ALA A 36 12.68 -6.52 5.62
N LEU A 37 11.48 -6.98 5.26
CA LEU A 37 10.40 -6.10 4.80
C LEU A 37 9.99 -5.12 5.91
N LYS A 38 9.84 -5.60 7.14
CA LYS A 38 9.49 -4.75 8.28
C LYS A 38 10.52 -3.65 8.48
N SER A 39 11.82 -3.98 8.52
CA SER A 39 12.88 -2.97 8.61
C SER A 39 12.82 -1.98 7.46
N ARG A 40 12.51 -2.43 6.23
CA ARG A 40 12.38 -1.52 5.09
C ARG A 40 11.19 -0.57 5.22
N LEU A 41 10.04 -1.06 5.68
CA LEU A 41 8.85 -0.24 5.94
C LEU A 41 9.11 0.82 7.02
N GLU A 42 9.85 0.46 8.06
CA GLU A 42 10.28 1.37 9.12
C GLU A 42 11.12 2.52 8.57
N ASP A 43 12.13 2.19 7.76
CA ASP A 43 13.00 3.17 7.11
C ASP A 43 12.23 4.06 6.14
N GLU A 44 11.35 3.49 5.32
CA GLU A 44 10.52 4.22 4.36
C GLU A 44 9.59 5.21 5.08
N PHE A 45 8.96 4.78 6.17
CA PHE A 45 8.08 5.63 6.96
C PHE A 45 8.86 6.76 7.65
N ARG A 46 10.03 6.44 8.22
CA ARG A 46 10.93 7.46 8.81
C ARG A 46 11.36 8.47 7.75
N ALA A 47 11.78 8.01 6.57
CA ALA A 47 12.21 8.87 5.47
C ALA A 47 11.08 9.80 5.00
N ALA A 48 9.86 9.29 4.83
CA ALA A 48 8.70 10.09 4.46
C ALA A 48 8.44 11.22 5.46
N ARG A 49 8.53 10.91 6.77
CA ARG A 49 8.37 11.89 7.84
C ARG A 49 9.51 12.90 7.90
N TYR A 50 10.75 12.44 7.72
CA TYR A 50 11.94 13.28 7.72
C TYR A 50 11.92 14.29 6.58
N ILE A 51 11.66 13.83 5.35
CA ILE A 51 11.58 14.69 4.16
C ILE A 51 10.47 15.73 4.31
N TYR A 52 9.29 15.32 4.81
CA TYR A 52 8.20 16.26 5.10
C TYR A 52 8.65 17.37 6.05
N LYS A 53 9.30 17.02 7.17
CA LYS A 53 9.74 17.99 8.17
C LYS A 53 10.90 18.86 7.70
N LEU A 54 11.83 18.31 6.94
CA LEU A 54 12.91 19.07 6.32
C LEU A 54 12.35 20.17 5.41
N LEU A 55 11.46 19.81 4.48
CA LEU A 55 10.90 20.75 3.50
C LEU A 55 9.91 21.74 4.15
N GLU A 56 9.17 21.31 5.17
CA GLU A 56 8.36 22.19 6.02
C GLU A 56 9.24 23.26 6.72
N GLY A 57 10.39 22.85 7.30
CA GLY A 57 11.31 23.75 7.97
C GLY A 57 12.01 24.73 7.02
N LEU A 58 12.24 24.32 5.77
CA LEU A 58 12.73 25.19 4.70
C LEU A 58 11.65 26.12 4.13
N GLN A 59 10.39 25.99 4.57
CA GLN A 59 9.25 26.78 4.09
C GLN A 59 9.11 26.78 2.57
N VAL A 60 9.27 25.61 1.95
CA VAL A 60 9.16 25.49 0.49
C VAL A 60 7.77 25.92 -0.01
N ASN A 61 7.73 26.59 -1.16
CA ASN A 61 6.50 27.10 -1.78
C ASN A 61 6.43 26.73 -3.27
N ASN A 62 5.27 26.97 -3.90
CA ASN A 62 5.05 26.81 -5.34
C ASN A 62 5.51 25.42 -5.85
N GLY A 63 6.37 25.38 -6.87
CA GLY A 63 6.84 24.13 -7.48
C GLY A 63 7.58 23.20 -6.50
N MET A 64 8.28 23.74 -5.50
CA MET A 64 8.95 22.90 -4.49
C MET A 64 7.95 22.26 -3.53
N LEU A 65 6.82 22.91 -3.27
CA LEU A 65 5.73 22.32 -2.50
C LEU A 65 5.07 21.17 -3.27
N VAL A 66 4.89 21.32 -4.58
CA VAL A 66 4.42 20.24 -5.46
C VAL A 66 5.38 19.05 -5.44
N ALA A 67 6.69 19.30 -5.53
CA ALA A 67 7.71 18.25 -5.43
C ALA A 67 7.65 17.53 -4.07
N GLN A 68 7.50 18.28 -2.96
CA GLN A 68 7.30 17.71 -1.63
C GLN A 68 6.08 16.79 -1.56
N CYS A 69 4.96 17.18 -2.17
CA CYS A 69 3.73 16.39 -2.19
C CYS A 69 3.90 15.11 -3.01
N LYS A 70 4.53 15.20 -4.19
CA LYS A 70 4.83 14.04 -5.06
C LYS A 70 5.70 13.02 -4.34
N VAL A 71 6.76 13.44 -3.65
CA VAL A 71 7.63 12.54 -2.89
C VAL A 71 6.86 11.84 -1.77
N GLN A 72 6.03 12.56 -1.01
CA GLN A 72 5.23 11.92 0.05
C GLN A 72 4.23 10.91 -0.50
N ILE A 73 3.50 11.26 -1.57
CA ILE A 73 2.54 10.35 -2.21
C ILE A 73 3.25 9.08 -2.68
N LEU A 74 4.43 9.22 -3.30
CA LEU A 74 5.24 8.08 -3.74
C LEU A 74 5.61 7.16 -2.57
N LEU A 75 6.17 7.73 -1.49
CA LEU A 75 6.63 6.94 -0.33
C LEU A 75 5.47 6.24 0.37
N TYR A 76 4.35 6.93 0.61
CA TYR A 76 3.18 6.31 1.25
C TYR A 76 2.48 5.29 0.35
N ALA A 77 2.38 5.52 -0.96
CA ALA A 77 1.88 4.53 -1.90
C ALA A 77 2.71 3.24 -1.86
N SER A 78 4.05 3.36 -1.82
CA SER A 78 4.96 2.22 -1.70
C SER A 78 4.75 1.44 -0.39
N ILE A 79 4.52 2.14 0.73
CA ILE A 79 4.19 1.49 2.02
C ILE A 79 2.88 0.70 1.92
N TYR A 80 1.82 1.31 1.38
CA TYR A 80 0.52 0.63 1.23
C TYR A 80 0.63 -0.60 0.33
N GLU A 81 1.31 -0.46 -0.81
CA GLU A 81 1.56 -1.54 -1.77
C GLU A 81 2.32 -2.70 -1.12
N ALA A 82 3.44 -2.41 -0.46
CA ALA A 82 4.27 -3.44 0.14
C ALA A 82 3.55 -4.20 1.27
N VAL A 83 2.80 -3.49 2.13
CA VAL A 83 2.03 -4.10 3.21
C VAL A 83 0.92 -4.99 2.66
N LEU A 84 0.08 -4.48 1.75
CA LEU A 84 -1.03 -5.27 1.19
C LEU A 84 -0.51 -6.49 0.41
N HIS A 85 0.54 -6.30 -0.37
CA HIS A 85 1.13 -7.37 -1.15
C HIS A 85 1.66 -8.51 -0.26
N HIS A 86 2.45 -8.18 0.76
CA HIS A 86 2.97 -9.19 1.68
C HIS A 86 1.86 -9.93 2.43
N ILE A 87 0.89 -9.20 2.97
CA ILE A 87 -0.16 -9.80 3.79
C ILE A 87 -1.07 -10.70 2.95
N LEU A 88 -1.47 -10.24 1.77
CA LEU A 88 -2.34 -11.05 0.91
C LEU A 88 -1.61 -12.30 0.40
N LEU A 89 -0.40 -12.14 -0.13
CA LEU A 89 0.26 -13.25 -0.82
C LEU A 89 1.05 -14.20 0.09
N ASN A 90 1.33 -13.79 1.33
CA ASN A 90 2.00 -14.66 2.31
C ASN A 90 1.04 -15.06 3.44
N ASP A 91 0.53 -14.09 4.20
CA ASP A 91 -0.26 -14.40 5.40
C ASP A 91 -1.65 -14.96 5.06
N TYR A 92 -2.24 -14.55 3.93
CA TYR A 92 -3.56 -14.97 3.46
C TYR A 92 -3.53 -15.74 2.13
N ALA A 93 -2.38 -16.28 1.74
CA ALA A 93 -2.18 -16.98 0.46
C ALA A 93 -3.22 -18.07 0.16
N THR A 94 -3.69 -18.75 1.21
CA THR A 94 -4.64 -19.86 1.14
C THR A 94 -6.11 -19.45 1.26
N SER A 95 -6.40 -18.16 1.45
CA SER A 95 -7.79 -17.68 1.51
C SER A 95 -8.46 -17.77 0.14
N PRO A 96 -9.76 -18.12 0.06
CA PRO A 96 -10.49 -18.19 -1.20
C PRO A 96 -10.40 -16.91 -2.03
N GLU A 97 -10.42 -15.76 -1.36
CA GLU A 97 -10.32 -14.44 -1.98
C GLU A 97 -8.96 -14.21 -2.63
N VAL A 98 -7.86 -14.61 -1.97
CA VAL A 98 -6.50 -14.49 -2.54
C VAL A 98 -6.25 -15.54 -3.62
N ILE A 99 -6.78 -16.75 -3.48
CA ILE A 99 -6.73 -17.76 -4.55
C ILE A 99 -7.42 -17.22 -5.80
N SER A 100 -8.56 -16.56 -5.65
CA SER A 100 -9.27 -15.92 -6.77
C SER A 100 -8.51 -14.72 -7.35
N LEU A 101 -7.76 -13.99 -6.53
CA LEU A 101 -6.90 -12.89 -6.96
C LEU A 101 -5.67 -13.36 -7.76
N THR A 102 -5.14 -14.53 -7.41
CA THR A 102 -3.87 -15.05 -7.94
C THR A 102 -4.05 -16.05 -9.07
N ASN A 103 -5.27 -16.51 -9.33
CA ASN A 103 -5.56 -17.51 -10.35
C ASN A 103 -6.60 -17.01 -11.36
N TYR A 104 -6.49 -17.48 -12.59
CA TYR A 104 -7.48 -17.25 -13.63
C TYR A 104 -7.73 -18.53 -14.43
N GLU A 105 -8.95 -18.66 -14.95
CA GLU A 105 -9.28 -19.74 -15.88
C GLU A 105 -8.66 -19.45 -17.25
N HIS A 106 -7.85 -20.38 -17.73
CA HIS A 106 -7.24 -20.34 -19.04
C HIS A 106 -7.78 -21.48 -19.90
N LYS A 107 -8.28 -21.13 -21.08
CA LYS A 107 -8.70 -22.11 -22.09
C LYS A 107 -7.49 -22.60 -22.86
N LYS A 108 -6.98 -23.77 -22.48
CA LYS A 108 -5.85 -24.41 -23.15
C LYS A 108 -6.36 -25.17 -24.38
N PRO A 109 -5.91 -24.83 -25.60
CA PRO A 109 -6.31 -25.59 -26.78
C PRO A 109 -5.74 -27.00 -26.69
N ILE A 110 -6.59 -28.00 -26.92
CA ILE A 110 -6.20 -29.41 -26.94
C ILE A 110 -6.50 -30.03 -28.30
N ASN A 111 -5.67 -30.99 -28.69
CA ASN A 111 -5.94 -31.83 -29.84
C ASN A 111 -6.77 -33.03 -29.39
N ILE A 112 -7.87 -33.26 -30.10
CA ILE A 112 -8.73 -34.44 -29.91
C ILE A 112 -8.49 -35.46 -31.03
N SER A 113 -8.78 -36.73 -30.75
CA SER A 113 -8.66 -37.80 -31.74
C SER A 113 -9.57 -37.58 -32.95
N SER A 114 -9.15 -38.09 -34.11
CA SER A 114 -9.93 -38.02 -35.36
C SER A 114 -11.35 -38.59 -35.20
N ASN A 115 -11.49 -39.69 -34.46
CA ASN A 115 -12.78 -40.31 -34.17
C ASN A 115 -13.73 -39.40 -33.38
N LEU A 116 -13.21 -38.72 -32.34
CA LEU A 116 -14.03 -37.79 -31.55
C LEU A 116 -14.43 -36.58 -32.39
N ARG A 117 -13.52 -36.10 -33.24
CA ARG A 117 -13.77 -34.98 -34.15
C ARG A 117 -14.85 -35.30 -35.17
N ALA A 118 -14.84 -36.51 -35.73
CA ALA A 118 -15.87 -37.00 -36.65
C ALA A 118 -17.25 -37.07 -35.98
N LYS A 119 -17.31 -37.58 -34.74
CA LYS A 119 -18.56 -37.61 -33.96
C LYS A 119 -19.14 -36.21 -33.72
N ILE A 120 -18.28 -35.25 -33.35
CA ILE A 120 -18.70 -33.86 -33.15
C ILE A 120 -19.22 -33.25 -34.47
N GLN A 121 -18.53 -33.49 -35.58
CA GLN A 121 -18.93 -32.98 -36.89
C GLN A 121 -20.29 -33.55 -37.33
N SER A 122 -20.53 -34.85 -37.12
CA SER A 122 -21.79 -35.50 -37.48
C SER A 122 -22.96 -35.06 -36.59
N GLN A 123 -22.72 -34.80 -35.31
CA GLN A 123 -23.79 -34.55 -34.34
C GLN A 123 -24.21 -33.06 -34.28
N TYR A 124 -23.25 -32.14 -34.45
CA TYR A 124 -23.49 -30.71 -34.25
C TYR A 124 -23.36 -29.87 -35.54
N THR A 125 -22.93 -30.48 -36.65
CA THR A 125 -22.80 -29.86 -37.98
C THR A 125 -22.18 -28.44 -37.95
N PRO A 126 -21.05 -28.22 -37.24
CA PRO A 126 -20.49 -26.89 -37.07
C PRO A 126 -19.98 -26.33 -38.41
N GLN A 127 -20.19 -25.03 -38.63
CA GLN A 127 -19.56 -24.29 -39.72
C GLN A 127 -18.14 -23.86 -39.31
N GLY A 128 -17.13 -24.30 -40.05
CA GLY A 128 -15.73 -23.93 -39.83
C GLY A 128 -14.92 -24.95 -39.02
N THR A 129 -13.74 -24.52 -38.54
CA THR A 129 -12.76 -25.39 -37.87
C THR A 129 -13.14 -25.65 -36.41
N ILE A 130 -13.28 -26.93 -36.04
CA ILE A 130 -13.49 -27.33 -34.63
C ILE A 130 -12.20 -27.13 -33.83
N GLN A 131 -12.28 -26.24 -32.84
CA GLN A 131 -11.28 -26.07 -31.77
C GLN A 131 -11.86 -26.58 -30.46
N VAL A 132 -11.06 -27.35 -29.72
CA VAL A 132 -11.44 -27.89 -28.40
C VAL A 132 -10.51 -27.31 -27.37
N PHE A 133 -11.08 -26.93 -26.22
CA PHE A 133 -10.34 -26.36 -25.11
C PHE A 133 -10.58 -27.20 -23.85
N GLU A 134 -9.53 -27.31 -23.05
CA GLU A 134 -9.61 -27.75 -21.66
C GLU A 134 -9.49 -26.52 -20.75
N ASN A 135 -10.32 -26.45 -19.71
CA ASN A 135 -10.20 -25.41 -18.70
C ASN A 135 -9.03 -25.75 -17.78
N GLU A 136 -8.00 -24.92 -17.79
CA GLU A 136 -6.82 -25.03 -16.94
C GLU A 136 -6.79 -23.83 -16.00
N THR A 137 -6.54 -24.04 -14.71
CA THR A 137 -6.28 -22.93 -13.79
C THR A 137 -4.83 -22.51 -13.90
N ARG A 138 -4.57 -21.22 -14.14
CA ARG A 138 -3.22 -20.67 -14.19
C ARG A 138 -3.02 -19.60 -13.14
N GLN A 139 -1.79 -19.55 -12.62
CA GLN A 139 -1.36 -18.49 -11.73
C GLN A 139 -1.00 -17.22 -12.51
N ILE A 140 -1.40 -16.08 -11.96
CA ILE A 140 -1.00 -14.75 -12.39
C ILE A 140 0.38 -14.48 -11.79
N ASP A 141 1.29 -13.93 -12.60
CA ASP A 141 2.54 -13.36 -12.10
C ASP A 141 2.20 -12.26 -11.08
N GLU A 142 2.68 -12.38 -9.84
CA GLU A 142 2.36 -11.48 -8.74
C GLU A 142 2.61 -9.99 -9.07
N ARG A 143 3.54 -9.71 -9.97
CA ARG A 143 3.89 -8.36 -10.46
C ARG A 143 2.81 -7.75 -11.35
N LYS A 144 1.96 -8.58 -11.95
CA LYS A 144 0.86 -8.17 -12.84
C LYS A 144 -0.47 -8.00 -12.10
N ILE A 145 -0.54 -8.39 -10.83
CA ILE A 145 -1.74 -8.20 -10.02
C ILE A 145 -1.93 -6.71 -9.76
N VAL A 146 -3.05 -6.19 -10.25
CA VAL A 146 -3.44 -4.78 -10.14
C VAL A 146 -3.63 -4.39 -8.68
N PHE A 147 -3.19 -3.20 -8.30
CA PHE A 147 -3.24 -2.75 -6.91
C PHE A 147 -4.67 -2.61 -6.38
N GLU A 148 -5.58 -2.10 -7.21
CA GLU A 148 -7.00 -1.96 -6.89
C GLU A 148 -7.65 -3.31 -6.56
N ASP A 149 -7.24 -4.38 -7.24
CA ASP A 149 -7.71 -5.74 -6.96
C ASP A 149 -7.15 -6.27 -5.63
N LYS A 150 -5.91 -5.92 -5.28
CA LYS A 150 -5.33 -6.19 -3.95
C LYS A 150 -6.13 -5.47 -2.86
N ALA A 151 -6.42 -4.18 -3.04
CA ALA A 151 -7.19 -3.40 -2.08
C ALA A 151 -8.63 -3.93 -1.92
N GLU A 152 -9.28 -4.32 -3.01
CA GLU A 152 -10.61 -4.93 -2.95
C GLU A 152 -10.59 -6.31 -2.28
N THR A 153 -9.57 -7.13 -2.55
CA THR A 153 -9.38 -8.43 -1.88
C THR A 153 -9.17 -8.24 -0.38
N ALA A 154 -8.32 -7.28 0.01
CA ALA A 154 -8.11 -6.95 1.41
C ALA A 154 -9.41 -6.50 2.11
N ARG A 155 -10.25 -5.74 1.41
CA ARG A 155 -11.58 -5.34 1.91
C ARG A 155 -12.50 -6.54 2.10
N LYS A 156 -12.54 -7.47 1.14
CA LYS A 156 -13.38 -8.69 1.20
C LYS A 156 -13.00 -9.58 2.38
N ILE A 157 -11.70 -9.73 2.66
CA ILE A 157 -11.17 -10.49 3.81
C ILE A 157 -11.46 -9.78 5.15
N GLY A 158 -11.74 -8.47 5.12
CA GLY A 158 -11.94 -7.65 6.31
C GLY A 158 -10.65 -7.09 6.91
N LEU A 159 -9.54 -7.07 6.15
CA LEU A 159 -8.28 -6.41 6.55
C LEU A 159 -8.42 -4.89 6.63
N ILE A 160 -9.24 -4.32 5.73
CA ILE A 160 -9.53 -2.89 5.66
C ILE A 160 -11.02 -2.65 5.36
N ASN A 161 -11.55 -1.52 5.79
CA ASN A 161 -12.90 -1.07 5.44
C ASN A 161 -12.93 -0.33 4.08
N GLN A 162 -14.14 0.00 3.62
CA GLN A 162 -14.35 0.72 2.35
C GLN A 162 -13.63 2.08 2.33
N GLU A 163 -13.69 2.85 3.41
CA GLU A 163 -13.05 4.16 3.51
C GLU A 163 -11.53 4.06 3.31
N ILE A 164 -10.86 3.14 3.99
CA ILE A 164 -9.42 2.93 3.83
C ILE A 164 -9.10 2.41 2.43
N LYS A 165 -9.93 1.52 1.87
CA LYS A 165 -9.77 1.03 0.50
C LYS A 165 -9.78 2.18 -0.51
N ASP A 166 -10.75 3.09 -0.40
CA ASP A 166 -10.86 4.24 -1.30
C ASP A 166 -9.63 5.15 -1.18
N VAL A 167 -9.17 5.42 0.04
CA VAL A 167 -7.98 6.25 0.27
C VAL A 167 -6.71 5.61 -0.31
N VAL A 168 -6.46 4.32 -0.09
CA VAL A 168 -5.24 3.69 -0.61
C VAL A 168 -5.25 3.61 -2.14
N CYS A 169 -6.42 3.38 -2.75
CA CYS A 169 -6.59 3.43 -4.21
C CYS A 169 -6.34 4.85 -4.75
N ASP A 170 -6.88 5.88 -4.10
CA ASP A 170 -6.65 7.28 -4.48
C ASP A 170 -5.16 7.63 -4.40
N VAL A 171 -4.49 7.25 -3.32
CA VAL A 171 -3.04 7.49 -3.15
C VAL A 171 -2.22 6.78 -4.23
N TYR A 172 -2.57 5.54 -4.57
CA TYR A 172 -1.90 4.79 -5.64
C TYR A 172 -2.16 5.39 -7.03
N SER A 173 -3.40 5.81 -7.29
CA SER A 173 -3.76 6.51 -8.53
C SER A 173 -3.00 7.83 -8.69
N MET A 174 -2.88 8.61 -7.61
CA MET A 174 -2.08 9.84 -7.58
C MET A 174 -0.59 9.56 -7.83
N ARG A 175 -0.05 8.46 -7.28
CA ARG A 175 1.32 8.00 -7.56
C ARG A 175 1.51 7.70 -9.04
N ASN A 176 0.56 7.02 -9.68
CA ASN A 176 0.61 6.73 -11.12
C ASN A 176 0.48 7.99 -11.98
N ALA A 177 -0.15 9.05 -11.46
CA ALA A 177 -0.24 10.33 -12.14
C ALA A 177 1.03 11.19 -12.04
N ILE A 178 2.05 10.80 -11.24
CA ILE A 178 3.27 11.61 -11.03
C ILE A 178 4.09 11.78 -12.32
N HIS A 179 3.94 10.87 -13.28
CA HIS A 179 4.55 11.00 -14.60
C HIS A 179 3.99 12.24 -15.32
N LEU A 180 4.85 13.14 -15.80
CA LEU A 180 4.46 14.42 -16.40
C LEU A 180 3.35 14.29 -17.47
N HIS A 181 3.43 13.29 -18.36
CA HIS A 181 2.39 13.04 -19.35
C HIS A 181 1.07 12.55 -18.76
N ALA A 182 1.09 11.83 -17.65
CA ALA A 182 -0.13 11.42 -16.93
C ALA A 182 -0.73 12.58 -16.15
N GLU A 183 0.11 13.40 -15.51
CA GLU A 183 -0.26 14.62 -14.80
C GLU A 183 -1.00 15.59 -15.73
N LEU A 184 -0.41 15.89 -16.89
CA LEU A 184 -1.02 16.77 -17.90
C LEU A 184 -2.36 16.23 -18.44
N ARG A 185 -2.46 14.92 -18.69
CA ARG A 185 -3.69 14.31 -19.18
C ARG A 185 -4.82 14.30 -18.16
N ARG A 186 -4.49 14.14 -16.87
CA ARG A 186 -5.47 13.98 -15.79
C ARG A 186 -5.77 15.29 -15.06
N GLY A 187 -5.02 16.37 -15.32
CA GLY A 187 -5.20 17.66 -14.65
C GLY A 187 -5.01 17.59 -13.13
N VAL A 188 -4.14 16.69 -12.66
CA VAL A 188 -3.98 16.43 -11.21
C VAL A 188 -3.27 17.60 -10.55
N THR A 189 -3.91 18.21 -9.56
CA THR A 189 -3.30 19.19 -8.68
C THR A 189 -2.74 18.50 -7.45
N TYR A 190 -1.42 18.45 -7.34
CA TYR A 190 -0.74 17.97 -6.14
C TYR A 190 -0.78 19.07 -5.07
N ASP A 191 -1.61 18.86 -4.05
CA ASP A 191 -1.72 19.76 -2.91
C ASP A 191 -1.27 19.11 -1.60
N LEU A 192 -1.10 19.95 -0.58
CA LEU A 192 -0.74 19.49 0.76
C LEU A 192 -1.81 18.59 1.38
N ASN A 193 -3.08 18.71 0.96
CA ASN A 193 -4.16 17.92 1.52
C ASN A 193 -4.07 16.47 1.06
N ALA A 194 -3.73 16.22 -0.20
CA ALA A 194 -3.47 14.89 -0.75
C ALA A 194 -2.34 14.17 0.00
N ALA A 195 -1.22 14.86 0.22
CA ALA A 195 -0.10 14.30 0.99
C ALA A 195 -0.46 14.05 2.47
N LYS A 196 -1.22 14.97 3.09
CA LYS A 196 -1.71 14.79 4.46
C LYS A 196 -2.69 13.63 4.59
N LYS A 197 -3.64 13.48 3.66
CA LYS A 197 -4.57 12.34 3.62
C LYS A 197 -3.81 11.02 3.57
N ALA A 198 -2.81 10.91 2.70
CA ALA A 198 -1.97 9.70 2.60
C ALA A 198 -1.32 9.34 3.94
N TYR A 199 -0.82 10.33 4.69
CA TYR A 199 -0.25 10.12 6.02
C TYR A 199 -1.31 9.82 7.09
N TRP A 200 -2.40 10.58 7.15
CA TRP A 200 -3.42 10.48 8.20
C TRP A 200 -4.11 9.12 8.22
N HIS A 201 -4.38 8.55 7.05
CA HIS A 201 -5.02 7.25 6.95
C HIS A 201 -4.06 6.08 7.18
N LEU A 202 -2.73 6.30 7.18
CA LEU A 202 -1.75 5.23 7.41
C LEU A 202 -1.95 4.58 8.78
N GLN A 203 -2.26 5.37 9.81
CA GLN A 203 -2.56 4.83 11.13
C GLN A 203 -3.85 4.01 11.15
N GLY A 204 -4.88 4.46 10.42
CA GLY A 204 -6.13 3.71 10.28
C GLY A 204 -5.91 2.36 9.59
N PHE A 205 -5.17 2.39 8.49
CA PHE A 205 -4.76 1.24 7.70
C PHE A 205 -3.98 0.21 8.54
N THR A 206 -2.87 0.62 9.17
CA THR A 206 -2.04 -0.30 9.97
C THR A 206 -2.77 -0.85 11.19
N ARG A 207 -3.64 -0.05 11.82
CA ARG A 207 -4.46 -0.50 12.95
C ARG A 207 -5.48 -1.55 12.53
N GLN A 208 -6.19 -1.34 11.43
CA GLN A 208 -7.21 -2.31 10.96
C GLN A 208 -6.56 -3.64 10.59
N ILE A 209 -5.48 -3.58 9.82
CA ILE A 209 -4.70 -4.75 9.42
C ILE A 209 -4.15 -5.49 10.64
N GLY A 210 -3.41 -4.80 11.51
CA GLY A 210 -2.81 -5.44 12.68
C GLY A 210 -3.85 -6.05 13.61
N LYS A 211 -5.00 -5.39 13.78
CA LYS A 211 -6.13 -5.94 14.54
C LYS A 211 -6.67 -7.23 13.89
N LYS A 212 -6.89 -7.23 12.58
CA LYS A 212 -7.41 -8.41 11.88
C LYS A 212 -6.42 -9.58 11.92
N LEU A 213 -5.12 -9.34 11.73
CA LEU A 213 -4.10 -10.40 11.86
C LEU A 213 -4.02 -10.95 13.29
N GLU A 214 -4.23 -10.13 14.32
CA GLU A 214 -4.30 -10.58 15.71
C GLU A 214 -5.54 -11.45 15.97
N GLU A 215 -6.71 -11.01 15.50
CA GLU A 215 -7.97 -11.77 15.61
C GLU A 215 -7.88 -13.13 14.91
N ASP A 216 -7.17 -13.20 13.78
CA ASP A 216 -6.97 -14.43 13.01
C ASP A 216 -5.77 -15.28 13.49
N GLY A 217 -5.10 -14.86 14.57
CA GLY A 217 -3.94 -15.58 15.13
C GLY A 217 -2.70 -15.58 14.25
N LYS A 218 -2.63 -14.69 13.25
CA LYS A 218 -1.51 -14.54 12.31
C LYS A 218 -0.41 -13.60 12.81
N ALA A 219 -0.72 -12.75 13.78
CA ALA A 219 0.26 -11.88 14.43
C ALA A 219 0.00 -11.77 15.93
N VAL A 220 1.06 -11.62 16.73
CA VAL A 220 0.96 -11.41 18.18
C VAL A 220 1.33 -9.97 18.51
N ARG A 221 0.41 -9.24 19.14
CA ARG A 221 0.67 -7.85 19.53
C ARG A 221 1.70 -7.81 20.67
N PRO A 222 2.79 -7.03 20.53
CA PRO A 222 3.76 -6.84 21.60
C PRO A 222 3.12 -6.28 22.88
N THR A 223 3.46 -6.85 24.03
CA THR A 223 2.96 -6.43 25.35
C THR A 223 3.28 -4.97 25.69
N SER A 224 4.34 -4.40 25.09
CA SER A 224 4.69 -2.99 25.25
C SER A 224 3.71 -2.02 24.58
N LEU A 225 2.95 -2.48 23.57
CA LEU A 225 1.98 -1.66 22.84
C LEU A 225 0.59 -1.69 23.49
N SER A 226 0.20 -2.78 24.16
CA SER A 226 -1.10 -2.91 24.84
C SER A 226 -1.25 -1.96 26.03
N THR A 227 -0.17 -1.69 26.78
CA THR A 227 -0.16 -0.75 27.91
C THR A 227 -0.28 0.71 27.48
N SER A 228 0.19 1.05 26.27
CA SER A 228 0.18 2.43 25.75
C SER A 228 -1.22 2.92 25.35
N GLN A 229 -2.15 2.01 25.03
CA GLN A 229 -3.52 2.36 24.66
C GLN A 229 -4.41 2.79 25.84
N GLN A 230 -4.05 2.44 27.09
CA GLN A 230 -4.75 2.92 28.29
C GLN A 230 -4.33 4.33 28.71
N ASN A 231 -3.07 4.73 28.45
CA ASN A 231 -2.53 6.04 28.87
C ASN A 231 -2.36 7.06 27.72
N GLY A 232 -2.47 6.64 26.46
CA GLY A 232 -1.96 7.39 25.30
C GLY A 232 -3.00 8.00 24.35
N LYS A 233 -4.31 7.83 24.58
CA LYS A 233 -5.35 8.36 23.68
C LYS A 233 -5.31 9.89 23.53
N ASP A 234 -4.72 10.60 24.50
CA ASP A 234 -4.78 12.07 24.54
C ASP A 234 -3.48 12.82 24.23
N SER A 235 -2.30 12.20 24.21
CA SER A 235 -1.06 13.00 24.24
C SER A 235 -0.54 13.42 22.86
N TRP A 236 -0.42 12.50 21.91
CA TRP A 236 0.23 12.78 20.62
C TRP A 236 -0.72 13.36 19.57
N PHE A 237 -1.95 12.81 19.47
CA PHE A 237 -2.98 13.32 18.56
C PHE A 237 -3.36 14.77 18.91
N GLN A 238 -3.51 15.08 20.20
CA GLN A 238 -3.75 16.47 20.64
C GLN A 238 -2.53 17.38 20.39
N ARG A 239 -1.30 16.90 20.54
CA ARG A 239 -0.08 17.68 20.20
C ARG A 239 -0.01 18.01 18.71
N LEU A 240 -0.38 17.06 17.85
CA LEU A 240 -0.37 17.26 16.39
C LEU A 240 -1.52 18.18 15.93
N VAL A 241 -2.71 18.02 16.50
CA VAL A 241 -3.88 18.89 16.25
C VAL A 241 -3.63 20.32 16.75
N ARG A 242 -3.02 20.51 17.94
CA ARG A 242 -2.67 21.84 18.48
C ARG A 242 -1.59 22.56 17.68
N TYR A 243 -0.70 21.84 17.00
CA TYR A 243 0.35 22.45 16.17
C TYR A 243 -0.19 22.98 14.83
N VAL A 244 -1.23 22.34 14.29
CA VAL A 244 -1.85 22.72 13.02
C VAL A 244 -2.94 23.79 13.21
N SER A 245 -3.65 23.80 14.34
CA SER A 245 -4.68 24.80 14.67
C SER A 245 -4.12 26.16 15.12
N ARG A 246 -2.79 26.32 15.18
CA ARG A 246 -2.09 27.58 15.50
C ARG A 246 -1.47 28.25 14.26
N ARG A 247 -1.85 27.84 13.04
CA ARG A 247 -1.47 28.49 11.77
C ARG A 247 -2.69 28.76 10.93
#